data_AF-A0A956XNU2-F1
#
_entry.id   AF-A0A956XNU2-F1
#
_cell.length_a   1.000
_cell.length_b   1.000
_cell.length_c   1.000
_cell.angle_alpha   90.00
_cell.angle_beta   90.00
_cell.angle_gamma   90.00
#
_symmetry.space_group_name_H-M   'P 1'
#
loop_
_entity.id
_entity.type
_entity.pdbx_description
1 polymer ?
#
loop_
_entity_poly.entity_id
_entity_poly.type
_entity_poly.pdbx_seq_one_letter_code
_entity_poly.pdbx_strand_id
1 'polypeptide(L)' 'MADITYIDTREGWLYLATILDTYSRKIVGWSMSERLQKQLG' A
#
# COMPACT_ATOMS: atom_id res chain seq x y z
N MET A 1 -2.74 -11.98 -0.34
CA MET A 1 -3.16 -11.11 -1.47
C MET A 1 -2.72 -9.68 -1.14
N ALA A 2 -2.23 -8.90 -2.10
CA ALA A 2 -1.73 -7.54 -1.85
C ALA A 2 -2.35 -6.55 -2.83
N ASP A 3 -2.59 -5.31 -2.38
CA ASP A 3 -3.18 -4.21 -3.15
C ASP A 3 -2.44 -2.89 -2.91
N ILE A 4 -2.38 -2.04 -3.93
CA ILE A 4 -1.80 -0.69 -3.86
C ILE A 4 -2.88 0.31 -4.27
N THR A 5 -3.21 1.21 -3.34
CA THR A 5 -4.21 2.26 -3.54
C THR A 5 -3.57 3.65 -3.38
N TYR A 6 -4.10 4.64 -4.09
CA TYR A 6 -3.67 6.04 -4.03
C TYR A 6 -4.58 6.81 -3.07
N ILE A 7 -3.98 7.60 -2.19
CA ILE A 7 -4.68 8.45 -1.25
C ILE A 7 -4.35 9.91 -1.57
N ASP A 8 -5.38 10.70 -1.85
CA ASP A 8 -5.27 12.15 -2.01
C ASP A 8 -5.12 12.81 -0.64
N THR A 9 -4.11 13.67 -0.49
CA THR A 9 -3.86 14.43 0.73
C THR A 9 -3.69 15.91 0.38
N ARG A 10 -3.82 16.78 1.38
CA ARG A 10 -3.66 18.24 1.19
C ARG A 10 -2.24 18.64 0.76
N GLU A 11 -1.26 17.75 0.94
CA GLU A 11 0.15 17.97 0.62
C GLU A 11 0.58 17.23 -0.66
N GLY A 12 -0.32 16.48 -1.30
CA GLY A 12 -0.05 15.67 -2.49
C GLY A 12 -0.55 14.24 -2.37
N TRP A 13 0.02 13.32 -3.15
CA TRP A 13 -0.44 11.93 -3.25
C TRP A 13 0.43 10.96 -2.45
N LEU A 14 -0.21 10.02 -1.75
CA LEU A 14 0.45 8.90 -1.10
C LEU A 14 0.03 7.56 -1.69
N TYR A 15 0.99 6.66 -1.85
CA TYR A 15 0.76 5.26 -2.21
C TYR A 15 0.64 4.45 -0.92
N LEU A 16 -0.47 3.73 -0.75
CA LEU A 16 -0.68 2.79 0.35
C LEU A 16 -0.64 1.37 -0.20
N ALA A 17 0.33 0.57 0.24
CA ALA A 17 0.39 -0.86 -0.01
C ALA A 17 -0.14 -1.62 1.20
N THR A 18 -1.00 -2.62 0.99
CA THR A 18 -1.54 -3.47 2.06
C THR A 18 -1.39 -4.96 1.76
N ILE A 19 -1.21 -5.75 2.82
CA ILE A 19 -1.17 -7.22 2.77
C ILE A 19 -2.40 -7.77 3.49
N LEU A 20 -3.27 -8.44 2.73
CA LEU A 20 -4.44 -9.14 3.22
C LEU A 20 -4.10 -10.60 3.48
N ASP A 21 -4.35 -11.05 4.71
CA ASP A 21 -4.41 -12.47 5.03
C ASP A 21 -5.71 -13.07 4.49
N THR A 22 -5.59 -14.09 3.64
CA THR A 22 -6.72 -14.69 2.95
C THR A 22 -7.53 -15.63 3.85
N TYR A 23 -6.95 -16.11 4.94
CA TYR A 23 -7.64 -16.99 5.88
C TYR A 23 -8.55 -16.19 6.83
N SER A 24 -8.01 -15.18 7.50
CA SER A 24 -8.75 -14.37 8.48
C SER A 24 -9.45 -13.14 7.89
N ARG A 25 -9.17 -12.80 6.62
CA ARG A 25 -9.62 -11.57 5.95
C ARG A 25 -9.16 -10.28 6.67
N LYS A 26 -8.06 -10.34 7.43
CA LYS A 26 -7.48 -9.19 8.13
C LYS A 26 -6.28 -8.61 7.38
N ILE A 27 -6.08 -7.31 7.51
CA ILE A 27 -4.84 -6.66 7.08
C ILE A 27 -3.76 -6.97 8.11
N VAL A 28 -2.67 -7.59 7.67
CA VAL A 28 -1.55 -8.02 8.53
C VAL A 28 -0.29 -7.19 8.33
N GLY A 29 -0.27 -6.30 7.34
CA GLY A 29 0.83 -5.37 7.09
C GLY A 29 0.46 -4.28 6.11
N TRP A 30 1.12 -3.13 6.21
CA TRP A 30 0.96 -2.00 5.31
C TRP A 30 2.24 -1.15 5.24
N SER A 31 2.36 -0.36 4.18
CA SER A 31 3.45 0.61 3.99
C SER A 31 2.96 1.79 3.15
N MET A 32 3.45 2.99 3.45
CA MET A 32 3.11 4.22 2.73
C MET A 32 4.35 4.88 2.15
N SER A 33 4.23 5.45 0.95
CA SER A 33 5.31 6.18 0.29
C SER A 33 4.74 7.29 -0.61
N GLU A 34 5.45 8.41 -0.71
CA GLU A 34 5.16 9.49 -1.66
C GLU A 34 5.57 9.13 -3.11
N ARG A 35 6.39 8.08 -3.28
CA ARG A 35 6.81 7.56 -4.59
C ARG A 35 6.60 6.06 -4.69
N LEU A 36 6.05 5.61 -5.81
CA LEU A 36 6.05 4.19 -6.16
C LEU A 36 7.50 3.77 -6.48
N GLN A 37 8.21 3.23 -5.50
CA GLN A 37 9.55 2.69 -5.72
C GLN A 37 9.42 1.34 -6.42
N LYS A 38 9.74 1.30 -7.71
CA LYS A 38 9.86 0.04 -8.45
C LYS A 38 11.21 -0.58 -8.11
N GLN A 39 11.25 -1.46 -7.11
CA GLN A 39 12.39 -2.34 -6.91
C GLN A 39 12.37 -3.43 -8.00
N LEU A 40 13.10 -3.20 -9.08
CA LEU A 40 13.50 -4.25 -10.02
C LEU A 40 14.81 -4.84 -9.47
N GLY A 41 14.70 -6.05 -8.91
CA GLY A 41 15.83 -6.93 -8.67
C GLY A 41 15.90 -7.98 -9.77
#